data_AF-A0A9W4TYP3-F1
#
_entry.id   AF-A0A9W4TYP3-F1
#
_cell.length_a   1.000
_cell.length_b   1.000
_cell.length_c   1.000
_cell.angle_alpha   90.00
_cell.angle_beta   90.00
_cell.angle_gamma   90.00
#
_symmetry.space_group_name_H-M   'P 1'
#
loop_
_entity.id
_entity.type
_entity.pdbx_description
1 polymer ?
#
loop_
_entity_poly.entity_id
_entity_poly.type
_entity_poly.pdbx_seq_one_letter_code
_entity_poly.pdbx_strand_id
1 'polypeptide(L)'
;MATTELKRSLNDDDYETTSKAKRLKLSDEGPLTATDILIFKKECLFREMTLYKHKLNLLEKEVNQDNLIQEIMDLKRELLKYQSPAISRVLKNATSANRGIEESDKSEETAIKKEATPEEKQINIQEDKLAEYLSQIEVLTSTNKLLKSQLEEISEQYQQALIQPSKSKLSNEDEAKLQKLTKNNKFLQDEISKLNKIKSLKVSENFETFNNLKEELDKEIITENERLKNKFQDQEITINRLRAHRDELSSQIEIIKQELDNKETNKSLLDLNSELNKRIEQLTKPQSDENEVIQEIEQAFKQTRDLYLSNLSNKVDIDGKLQIISIEKTKAESKYFAVMRSMEAAKEEIKILKLQNSKQNEFNTNLTELNSKLNLKVKNLTTQLSEYQQININNKNEVKKVNEDLEEFKIDNSNLKENLEEITTKNENLIKSEIQLKKTINQQSIEIQELEKKKNQLSNLLNKYKTNNVNGIIEEEEQQLQALRSIAKCSVCTKNWKDTAITVCGHVFCSNCTQERLAARLRRCPSCNKGFSQNDLLSIHL
;
A
#
# COMPACT_ATOMS: atom_id res chain seq x y z
N MET A 1 11.74 30.67 -5.22
CA MET A 1 13.08 30.76 -4.61
C MET A 1 13.41 29.41 -3.99
N ALA A 2 14.59 28.89 -4.33
CA ALA A 2 15.30 27.74 -3.75
C ALA A 2 14.63 26.34 -3.81
N THR A 3 14.90 25.64 -4.92
CA THR A 3 14.96 24.19 -4.99
C THR A 3 16.25 23.69 -4.31
N THR A 4 16.15 22.91 -3.23
CA THR A 4 17.27 22.11 -2.72
C THR A 4 17.03 20.64 -3.07
N GLU A 5 17.73 20.19 -4.12
CA GLU A 5 17.91 18.79 -4.47
C GLU A 5 18.61 18.05 -3.32
N LEU A 6 17.92 17.13 -2.65
CA LEU A 6 18.57 16.14 -1.79
C LEU A 6 19.24 15.07 -2.67
N LYS A 7 20.46 15.36 -3.13
CA LYS A 7 21.45 14.32 -3.41
C LYS A 7 21.89 13.73 -2.08
N ARG A 8 21.30 12.60 -1.66
CA ARG A 8 21.93 11.76 -0.63
C ARG A 8 23.02 10.94 -1.30
N SER A 9 24.26 11.40 -1.14
CA SER A 9 25.44 10.57 -1.31
C SER A 9 25.33 9.37 -0.36
N LEU A 10 25.50 8.17 -0.89
CA LEU A 10 25.87 7.02 -0.07
C LEU A 10 27.29 7.31 0.41
N ASN A 11 27.43 7.78 1.65
CA ASN A 11 28.71 7.79 2.33
C ASN A 11 28.97 6.34 2.78
N ASP A 12 30.02 5.74 2.23
CA ASP A 12 30.49 4.38 2.58
C ASP A 12 31.17 4.30 3.96
N ASP A 13 31.18 5.38 4.75
CA ASP A 13 32.01 5.51 5.95
C ASP A 13 31.32 5.24 7.30
N ASP A 14 30.01 4.95 7.34
CA ASP A 14 29.29 4.71 8.61
C ASP A 14 29.28 3.23 9.07
N TYR A 15 30.19 2.40 8.56
CA TYR A 15 30.33 0.99 8.97
C TYR A 15 31.48 0.76 9.96
N GLU A 16 31.73 1.71 10.86
CA GLU A 16 32.53 1.47 12.06
C GLU A 16 31.73 1.84 13.29
N THR A 17 30.95 0.89 13.79
CA THR A 17 30.73 0.65 15.23
C THR A 17 29.62 -0.38 15.42
N THR A 18 29.98 -1.66 15.50
CA THR A 18 29.52 -2.59 16.55
C THR A 18 30.01 -4.02 16.26
N SER A 19 30.63 -4.60 17.29
CA SER A 19 31.25 -5.93 17.35
C SER A 19 32.66 -6.05 16.74
N LYS A 20 33.63 -6.36 17.62
CA LYS A 20 34.98 -6.80 17.26
C LYS A 20 34.88 -8.14 16.50
N ALA A 21 34.62 -8.11 15.21
CA ALA A 21 34.75 -9.27 14.35
C ALA A 21 36.24 -9.62 14.21
N LYS A 22 36.61 -10.86 14.57
CA LYS A 22 37.97 -11.39 14.39
C LYS A 22 38.41 -11.15 12.95
N ARG A 23 39.49 -10.36 12.75
CA ARG A 23 40.11 -10.20 11.43
C ARG A 23 40.44 -11.59 10.85
N LEU A 24 40.03 -11.79 9.60
CA LEU A 24 40.27 -13.01 8.84
C LEU A 24 41.78 -13.27 8.76
N LYS A 25 42.27 -14.32 9.42
CA LYS A 25 43.67 -14.75 9.28
C LYS A 25 43.76 -15.62 8.03
N LEU A 26 44.24 -15.05 6.95
CA LEU A 26 44.65 -15.78 5.75
C LEU A 26 46.04 -16.39 6.01
N SER A 27 46.39 -17.43 5.26
CA SER A 27 47.73 -18.01 5.28
C SER A 27 48.79 -16.95 4.95
N ASP A 28 49.80 -16.76 5.81
CA ASP A 28 50.73 -15.60 5.71
C ASP A 28 51.80 -15.74 4.60
N GLU A 29 52.03 -16.93 4.02
CA GLU A 29 53.01 -17.11 2.94
C GLU A 29 52.55 -18.12 1.87
N GLY A 30 52.46 -17.66 0.61
CA GLY A 30 52.13 -18.47 -0.59
C GLY A 30 50.85 -18.03 -1.33
N PRO A 31 50.62 -18.54 -2.56
CA PRO A 31 49.36 -18.28 -3.28
C PRO A 31 48.16 -18.82 -2.51
N LEU A 32 47.04 -18.07 -2.50
CA LEU A 32 45.83 -18.39 -1.73
C LEU A 32 45.42 -19.86 -1.89
N THR A 33 45.27 -20.57 -0.76
CA THR A 33 44.81 -21.95 -0.79
C THR A 33 43.31 -22.02 -1.13
N ALA A 34 42.85 -23.17 -1.62
CA ALA A 34 41.41 -23.39 -1.88
C ALA A 34 40.55 -23.14 -0.63
N THR A 35 41.10 -23.39 0.56
CA THR A 35 40.53 -23.09 1.87
C THR A 35 40.40 -21.59 2.11
N ASP A 36 41.41 -20.79 1.78
CA ASP A 36 41.38 -19.32 1.92
C ASP A 36 40.29 -18.71 1.02
N ILE A 37 40.16 -19.20 -0.22
CA ILE A 37 39.11 -18.79 -1.16
C ILE A 37 37.72 -19.13 -0.61
N LEU A 38 37.57 -20.30 0.01
CA LEU A 38 36.28 -20.77 0.54
C LEU A 38 35.88 -19.98 1.79
N ILE A 39 36.84 -19.62 2.64
CA ILE A 39 36.64 -18.75 3.79
C ILE A 39 36.23 -17.33 3.32
N PHE A 40 36.91 -16.79 2.31
CA PHE A 40 36.56 -15.49 1.72
C PHE A 40 35.15 -15.48 1.12
N LYS A 41 34.79 -16.53 0.36
CA LYS A 41 33.43 -16.69 -0.21
C LYS A 41 32.35 -16.76 0.87
N LYS A 42 32.60 -17.47 1.98
CA LYS A 42 31.68 -17.53 3.12
C LYS A 42 31.49 -16.17 3.79
N GLU A 43 32.55 -15.40 3.94
CA GLU A 43 32.49 -14.05 4.52
C GLU A 43 31.74 -13.07 3.60
N CYS A 44 31.95 -13.13 2.27
CA CYS A 44 31.18 -12.34 1.31
C CYS A 44 29.69 -12.65 1.39
N LEU A 45 29.32 -13.93 1.40
CA LEU A 45 27.93 -14.35 1.55
C LEU A 45 27.33 -13.89 2.90
N PHE A 46 28.10 -13.95 3.97
CA PHE A 46 27.65 -13.49 5.29
C PHE A 46 27.36 -11.98 5.31
N ARG A 47 28.22 -11.16 4.70
CA ARG A 47 28.00 -9.71 4.57
C ARG A 47 26.77 -9.39 3.72
N GLU A 48 26.61 -10.09 2.61
CA GLU A 48 25.47 -9.92 1.71
C GLU A 48 24.15 -10.30 2.39
N MET A 49 24.15 -11.41 3.14
CA MET A 49 23.00 -11.85 3.93
C MET A 49 22.66 -10.88 5.07
N THR A 50 23.67 -10.26 5.67
CA THR A 50 23.48 -9.22 6.71
C THR A 50 22.87 -7.94 6.13
N LEU A 51 23.32 -7.52 4.94
CA LEU A 51 22.72 -6.42 4.18
C LEU A 51 21.26 -6.70 3.83
N TYR A 52 20.96 -7.90 3.33
CA TYR A 52 19.58 -8.29 3.03
C TYR A 52 18.71 -8.29 4.27
N LYS A 53 19.20 -8.80 5.41
CA LYS A 53 18.47 -8.76 6.68
C LYS A 53 18.20 -7.33 7.15
N HIS A 54 19.15 -6.42 6.99
CA HIS A 54 18.93 -5.02 7.34
C HIS A 54 17.89 -4.36 6.42
N LYS A 55 17.97 -4.63 5.11
CA LYS A 55 17.00 -4.15 4.13
C LYS A 55 15.59 -4.69 4.40
N LEU A 56 15.49 -5.95 4.82
CA LEU A 56 14.24 -6.58 5.24
C LEU A 56 13.66 -5.91 6.50
N ASN A 57 14.49 -5.61 7.50
CA ASN A 57 14.05 -4.85 8.68
C ASN A 57 13.60 -3.41 8.35
N LEU A 58 14.20 -2.76 7.36
CA LEU A 58 13.77 -1.43 6.90
C LEU A 58 12.44 -1.52 6.15
N LEU A 59 12.30 -2.52 5.27
CA LEU A 59 11.04 -2.81 4.60
C LEU A 59 9.94 -3.21 5.58
N GLU A 60 10.23 -3.99 6.63
CA GLU A 60 9.27 -4.30 7.70
C GLU A 60 8.86 -3.05 8.49
N LYS A 61 9.77 -2.10 8.70
CA LYS A 61 9.42 -0.80 9.29
C LYS A 61 8.58 0.08 8.36
N GLU A 62 8.78 0.00 7.05
CA GLU A 62 7.95 0.68 6.04
C GLU A 62 6.59 -0.01 5.83
N VAL A 63 6.54 -1.33 5.99
CA VAL A 63 5.33 -2.17 5.88
C VAL A 63 4.53 -2.24 7.17
N ASN A 64 5.07 -1.78 8.31
CA ASN A 64 4.32 -1.50 9.53
C ASN A 64 3.36 -0.32 9.30
N GLN A 65 2.28 -0.64 8.59
CA GLN A 65 1.03 0.11 8.47
C GLN A 65 0.33 0.31 9.81
N ASP A 66 0.92 -0.09 10.94
CA ASP A 66 0.36 0.11 12.27
C ASP A 66 0.03 1.58 12.55
N ASN A 67 0.83 2.54 12.06
CA ASN A 67 0.51 3.96 12.22
C ASN A 67 -0.71 4.39 11.40
N LEU A 68 -0.85 3.88 10.17
CA LEU A 68 -1.99 4.19 9.30
C LEU A 68 -3.26 3.46 9.76
N ILE A 69 -3.12 2.21 10.23
CA ILE A 69 -4.18 1.43 10.86
C ILE A 69 -4.61 2.12 12.16
N GLN A 70 -3.68 2.69 12.92
CA GLN A 70 -4.01 3.40 14.15
C GLN A 70 -4.66 4.76 13.89
N GLU A 71 -4.24 5.50 12.87
CA GLU A 71 -4.95 6.69 12.38
C GLU A 71 -6.36 6.35 11.89
N ILE A 72 -6.52 5.25 11.14
CA ILE A 72 -7.83 4.76 10.71
C ILE A 72 -8.68 4.30 11.90
N MET A 73 -8.09 3.65 12.90
CA MET A 73 -8.79 3.24 14.12
C MET A 73 -9.18 4.43 14.99
N ASP A 74 -8.36 5.47 15.06
CA ASP A 74 -8.63 6.70 15.81
C ASP A 74 -9.73 7.53 15.12
N LEU A 75 -9.68 7.68 13.79
CA LEU A 75 -10.76 8.26 12.98
C LEU A 75 -12.07 7.48 13.14
N LYS A 76 -12.01 6.15 13.15
CA LYS A 76 -13.18 5.30 13.40
C LYS A 76 -13.72 5.46 14.83
N ARG A 77 -12.84 5.67 15.82
CA ARG A 77 -13.21 5.90 17.22
C ARG A 77 -13.83 7.28 17.42
N GLU A 78 -13.37 8.30 16.69
CA GLU A 78 -14.03 9.62 16.63
C GLU A 78 -15.41 9.52 15.99
N LEU A 79 -15.54 8.84 14.85
CA LEU A 79 -16.82 8.66 14.17
C LEU A 79 -17.84 7.90 15.04
N LEU A 80 -17.37 6.91 15.80
CA LEU A 80 -18.17 6.19 16.80
C LEU A 80 -18.51 7.04 18.04
N LYS A 81 -17.70 8.03 18.42
CA LYS A 81 -18.06 9.01 19.47
C LYS A 81 -19.23 9.87 19.00
N TYR A 82 -19.24 10.34 17.75
CA TYR A 82 -20.35 11.10 17.16
C TYR A 82 -21.63 10.25 16.98
N GLN A 83 -21.51 8.94 16.82
CA GLN A 83 -22.63 7.99 16.74
C GLN A 83 -23.03 7.36 18.09
N SER A 84 -22.36 7.72 19.20
CA SER A 84 -22.64 7.12 20.50
C SER A 84 -24.02 7.54 21.04
N PRO A 85 -24.84 6.60 21.55
CA PRO A 85 -26.14 6.89 22.16
C PRO A 85 -26.10 7.89 23.32
N ALA A 86 -24.92 8.12 23.91
CA ALA A 86 -24.71 9.13 24.93
C ALA A 86 -24.86 10.56 24.37
N ILE A 87 -24.38 10.84 23.15
CA ILE A 87 -24.55 12.16 22.51
C ILE A 87 -26.00 12.32 22.02
N SER A 88 -26.65 11.26 21.53
CA SER A 88 -28.09 11.28 21.25
C SER A 88 -28.95 11.48 22.51
N ARG A 89 -28.51 11.01 23.68
CA ARG A 89 -29.15 11.30 24.97
C ARG A 89 -28.85 12.71 25.45
N VAL A 90 -27.66 13.25 25.26
CA VAL A 90 -27.36 14.66 25.58
C VAL A 90 -28.15 15.61 24.69
N LEU A 91 -28.33 15.31 23.40
CA LEU A 91 -29.21 16.06 22.50
C LEU A 91 -30.70 15.93 22.84
N LYS A 92 -31.17 14.73 23.22
CA LYS A 92 -32.56 14.52 23.69
C LYS A 92 -32.83 15.12 25.08
N ASN A 93 -31.82 15.14 25.95
CA ASN A 93 -31.91 15.74 27.28
C ASN A 93 -31.76 17.26 27.22
N ALA A 94 -31.00 17.82 26.28
CA ALA A 94 -30.97 19.25 26.02
C ALA A 94 -32.34 19.77 25.56
N THR A 95 -33.11 18.97 24.80
CA THR A 95 -34.50 19.29 24.46
C THR A 95 -35.51 19.12 25.60
N SER A 96 -35.16 18.45 26.70
CA SER A 96 -36.05 18.25 27.86
C SER A 96 -35.60 19.01 29.13
N ALA A 97 -34.38 19.54 29.16
CA ALA A 97 -33.85 20.35 30.26
C ALA A 97 -34.16 21.87 30.11
N ASN A 98 -34.56 22.34 28.92
CA ASN A 98 -34.98 23.73 28.73
C ASN A 98 -36.44 24.00 29.14
N ARG A 99 -37.06 23.08 29.90
CA ARG A 99 -38.42 23.20 30.44
C ARG A 99 -38.48 23.42 31.96
N GLY A 100 -37.35 23.74 32.58
CA GLY A 100 -37.34 24.11 33.99
C GLY A 100 -36.07 24.87 34.35
N ILE A 101 -36.24 26.16 34.66
CA ILE A 101 -35.59 26.95 35.73
C ILE A 101 -35.80 28.44 35.40
N GLU A 102 -36.74 29.05 36.12
CA GLU A 102 -36.97 30.47 36.47
C GLU A 102 -38.45 30.50 36.90
N GLU A 103 -38.89 30.71 38.14
CA GLU A 103 -38.31 31.32 39.32
C GLU A 103 -38.91 30.69 40.60
N SER A 104 -38.12 30.70 41.65
CA SER A 104 -38.54 30.50 43.04
C SER A 104 -38.99 31.82 43.64
N ASP A 105 -40.20 31.90 44.21
CA ASP A 105 -40.44 32.53 45.53
C ASP A 105 -41.92 32.47 45.96
N LYS A 106 -42.16 31.91 47.16
CA LYS A 106 -43.22 32.25 48.14
C LYS A 106 -44.70 32.07 47.69
N SER A 107 -45.68 31.74 48.52
CA SER A 107 -45.84 31.22 49.87
C SER A 107 -47.37 31.04 49.99
N GLU A 108 -47.81 29.91 50.56
CA GLU A 108 -49.10 29.73 51.24
C GLU A 108 -50.44 29.94 50.49
N GLU A 109 -51.42 29.19 51.01
CA GLU A 109 -52.87 29.37 50.89
C GLU A 109 -53.65 28.79 49.70
N THR A 110 -54.29 27.66 50.03
CA THR A 110 -55.72 27.38 49.85
C THR A 110 -56.27 27.06 48.46
N ALA A 111 -56.74 25.81 48.37
CA ALA A 111 -57.65 25.31 47.36
C ALA A 111 -58.95 26.12 47.31
N ILE A 112 -59.27 26.72 46.16
CA ILE A 112 -60.65 27.00 45.76
C ILE A 112 -60.82 26.72 44.26
N LYS A 113 -61.73 25.78 43.97
CA LYS A 113 -62.28 25.40 42.66
C LYS A 113 -62.85 26.62 41.91
N LYS A 114 -62.53 26.76 40.62
CA LYS A 114 -63.47 27.29 39.61
C LYS A 114 -63.31 26.54 38.30
N GLU A 115 -64.43 26.03 37.79
CA GLU A 115 -64.56 25.35 36.50
C GLU A 115 -64.43 26.37 35.37
N ALA A 116 -63.49 26.14 34.44
CA ALA A 116 -63.33 26.94 33.22
C ALA A 116 -64.19 26.35 32.07
N THR A 117 -64.88 27.24 31.35
CA THR A 117 -65.81 26.95 30.26
C THR A 117 -65.09 26.50 28.96
N PRO A 118 -65.81 25.90 27.98
CA PRO A 118 -65.21 25.27 26.80
C PRO A 118 -64.43 26.22 25.86
N GLU A 119 -64.71 27.52 25.88
CA GLU A 119 -64.12 28.52 24.98
C GLU A 119 -62.68 28.89 25.37
N GLU A 120 -62.37 28.96 26.68
CA GLU A 120 -61.00 29.23 27.16
C GLU A 120 -60.03 28.08 26.85
N LYS A 121 -60.53 26.84 26.74
CA LYS A 121 -59.72 25.69 26.32
C LYS A 121 -59.36 25.72 24.83
N GLN A 122 -60.21 26.27 23.96
CA GLN A 122 -59.91 26.37 22.53
C GLN A 122 -58.90 27.47 22.20
N ILE A 123 -58.93 28.59 22.93
CA ILE A 123 -57.97 29.70 22.75
C ILE A 123 -56.58 29.27 23.20
N ASN A 124 -56.46 28.60 24.35
CA ASN A 124 -55.18 28.09 24.85
C ASN A 124 -54.54 27.04 23.91
N ILE A 125 -55.34 26.17 23.30
CA ILE A 125 -54.86 25.17 22.32
C ILE A 125 -54.40 25.84 21.01
N GLN A 126 -54.97 26.98 20.63
CA GLN A 126 -54.55 27.72 19.43
C GLN A 126 -53.29 28.54 19.69
N GLU A 127 -53.13 29.12 20.88
CA GLU A 127 -51.91 29.83 21.30
C GLU A 127 -50.73 28.87 21.46
N ASP A 128 -50.93 27.69 22.04
CA ASP A 128 -49.91 26.64 22.15
C ASP A 128 -49.42 26.16 20.76
N LYS A 129 -50.34 25.98 19.81
CA LYS A 129 -50.00 25.61 18.43
C LYS A 129 -49.27 26.74 17.69
N LEU A 130 -49.64 27.99 17.94
CA LEU A 130 -48.97 29.15 17.35
C LEU A 130 -47.54 29.28 17.89
N ALA A 131 -47.33 29.07 19.19
CA ALA A 131 -46.01 29.03 19.81
C ALA A 131 -45.15 27.87 19.27
N GLU A 132 -45.75 26.71 19.03
CA GLU A 132 -45.07 25.56 18.41
C GLU A 132 -44.65 25.85 16.96
N TYR A 133 -45.51 26.51 16.17
CA TYR A 133 -45.15 26.93 14.81
C TYR A 133 -44.06 28.02 14.78
N LEU A 134 -44.08 28.97 15.71
CA LEU A 134 -43.03 30.00 15.83
C LEU A 134 -41.68 29.38 16.22
N SER A 135 -41.69 28.42 17.13
CA SER A 135 -40.49 27.64 17.50
C SER A 135 -39.94 26.84 16.31
N GLN A 136 -40.80 26.21 15.52
CA GLN A 136 -40.39 25.50 14.30
C GLN A 136 -39.82 26.45 13.24
N ILE A 137 -40.40 27.64 13.06
CA ILE A 137 -39.89 28.67 12.14
C ILE A 137 -38.52 29.16 12.60
N GLU A 138 -38.30 29.35 13.90
CA GLU A 138 -37.02 29.79 14.43
C GLU A 138 -35.92 28.74 14.23
N VAL A 139 -36.24 27.46 14.46
CA VAL A 139 -35.35 26.33 14.14
C VAL A 139 -35.05 26.28 12.64
N LEU A 140 -36.05 26.40 11.77
CA LEU A 140 -35.86 26.44 10.31
C LEU A 140 -35.05 27.66 9.84
N THR A 141 -35.16 28.78 10.55
CA THR A 141 -34.39 29.99 10.25
C THR A 141 -32.92 29.81 10.64
N SER A 142 -32.65 29.18 11.79
CA SER A 142 -31.29 28.87 12.22
C SER A 142 -30.60 27.81 11.33
N THR A 143 -31.33 26.79 10.88
CA THR A 143 -30.78 25.78 9.95
C THR A 143 -30.53 26.35 8.56
N ASN A 144 -31.40 27.21 8.04
CA ASN A 144 -31.16 27.93 6.78
C ASN A 144 -29.95 28.86 6.88
N LYS A 145 -29.71 29.47 8.05
CA LYS A 145 -28.53 30.31 8.28
C LYS A 145 -27.24 29.48 8.24
N LEU A 146 -27.26 28.28 8.83
CA LEU A 146 -26.13 27.34 8.81
C LEU A 146 -25.87 26.77 7.40
N LEU A 147 -26.93 26.43 6.66
CA LEU A 147 -26.81 25.96 5.27
C LEU A 147 -26.26 27.06 4.35
N LYS A 148 -26.64 28.33 4.57
CA LYS A 148 -26.06 29.47 3.84
C LYS A 148 -24.57 29.64 4.12
N SER A 149 -24.14 29.56 5.38
CA SER A 149 -22.71 29.65 5.70
C SER A 149 -21.91 28.49 5.09
N GLN A 150 -22.47 27.28 5.06
CA GLN A 150 -21.84 26.12 4.41
C GLN A 150 -21.75 26.29 2.88
N LEU A 151 -22.78 26.88 2.26
CA LEU A 151 -22.76 27.21 0.82
C LEU A 151 -21.74 28.29 0.48
N GLU A 152 -21.62 29.32 1.32
CA GLU A 152 -20.59 30.36 1.17
C GLU A 152 -19.17 29.78 1.29
N GLU A 153 -18.94 28.89 2.25
CA GLU A 153 -17.64 28.22 2.45
C GLU A 153 -17.28 27.31 1.27
N ILE A 154 -18.23 26.53 0.74
CA ILE A 154 -18.02 25.69 -0.46
C ILE A 154 -17.79 26.56 -1.70
N SER A 155 -18.50 27.69 -1.82
CA SER A 155 -18.33 28.64 -2.93
C SER A 155 -16.95 29.29 -2.89
N GLU A 156 -16.44 29.67 -1.71
CA GLU A 156 -15.08 30.19 -1.54
C GLU A 156 -14.02 29.14 -1.86
N GLN A 157 -14.20 27.88 -1.43
CA GLN A 157 -13.31 26.77 -1.78
C GLN A 157 -13.28 26.52 -3.29
N TYR A 158 -14.44 26.61 -3.97
CA TYR A 158 -14.54 26.48 -5.42
C TYR A 158 -13.87 27.65 -6.17
N GLN A 159 -14.05 28.89 -5.70
CA GLN A 159 -13.35 30.05 -6.27
C GLN A 159 -11.83 29.97 -6.05
N GLN A 160 -11.36 29.50 -4.90
CA GLN A 160 -9.94 29.27 -4.64
C GLN A 160 -9.35 28.18 -5.56
N ALA A 161 -10.11 27.14 -5.89
CA ALA A 161 -9.70 26.12 -6.85
C ALA A 161 -9.60 26.65 -8.30
N LEU A 162 -10.44 27.64 -8.66
CA LEU A 162 -10.40 28.32 -9.97
C LEU A 162 -9.22 29.29 -10.15
N ILE A 163 -8.65 29.81 -9.06
CA ILE A 163 -7.56 30.81 -9.09
C ILE A 163 -6.16 30.15 -9.13
N GLN A 164 -6.06 28.82 -9.11
CA GLN A 164 -4.83 28.08 -9.42
C GLN A 164 -4.78 27.76 -10.92
N PRO A 165 -4.04 28.51 -11.76
CA PRO A 165 -3.89 28.15 -13.17
C PRO A 165 -2.88 26.99 -13.26
N SER A 166 -3.37 25.76 -13.09
CA SER A 166 -2.69 24.61 -13.66
C SER A 166 -2.75 24.76 -15.18
N LYS A 167 -1.57 24.96 -15.78
CA LYS A 167 -1.35 25.12 -17.21
C LYS A 167 -2.06 24.01 -18.01
N SER A 168 -3.21 24.32 -18.58
CA SER A 168 -3.88 23.52 -19.61
C SER A 168 -4.03 24.33 -20.89
N LYS A 169 -2.89 24.68 -21.49
CA LYS A 169 -2.82 24.73 -22.96
C LYS A 169 -2.16 23.43 -23.37
N LEU A 170 -2.93 22.46 -23.86
CA LEU A 170 -2.37 21.30 -24.56
C LEU A 170 -1.54 21.87 -25.73
N SER A 171 -0.23 21.83 -25.56
CA SER A 171 0.73 22.16 -26.61
C SER A 171 0.80 20.96 -27.53
N ASN A 172 0.86 21.18 -28.86
CA ASN A 172 1.07 20.15 -29.88
C ASN A 172 2.27 19.22 -29.59
N GLU A 173 3.18 19.60 -28.69
CA GLU A 173 4.27 18.76 -28.20
C GLU A 173 3.82 17.57 -27.34
N ASP A 174 2.73 17.69 -26.58
CA ASP A 174 2.27 16.62 -25.67
C ASP A 174 1.52 15.53 -26.45
N GLU A 175 0.76 15.89 -27.49
CA GLU A 175 0.19 14.92 -28.44
C GLU A 175 1.29 14.18 -29.23
N ALA A 176 2.34 14.87 -29.66
CA ALA A 176 3.47 14.25 -30.36
C ALA A 176 4.25 13.29 -29.45
N LYS A 177 4.44 13.64 -28.18
CA LYS A 177 5.05 12.75 -27.17
C LYS A 177 4.15 11.54 -26.89
N LEU A 178 2.83 11.74 -26.77
CA LEU A 178 1.87 10.66 -26.55
C LEU A 178 1.84 9.70 -27.74
N GLN A 179 1.86 10.19 -28.98
CA GLN A 179 1.97 9.34 -30.18
C GLN A 179 3.29 8.57 -30.24
N LYS A 180 4.42 9.19 -29.89
CA LYS A 180 5.72 8.50 -29.79
C LYS A 180 5.69 7.41 -28.73
N LEU A 181 5.19 7.71 -27.53
CA LEU A 181 5.03 6.74 -26.44
C LEU A 181 4.10 5.59 -26.83
N THR A 182 3.02 5.87 -27.55
CA THR A 182 2.07 4.85 -28.01
C THR A 182 2.70 3.93 -29.04
N LYS A 183 3.47 4.48 -30.00
CA LYS A 183 4.24 3.67 -30.97
C LYS A 183 5.31 2.83 -30.28
N ASN A 184 6.03 3.40 -29.31
CA ASN A 184 7.05 2.68 -28.57
C ASN A 184 6.46 1.56 -27.70
N ASN A 185 5.32 1.80 -27.04
CA ASN A 185 4.60 0.77 -26.30
C ASN A 185 4.12 -0.36 -27.20
N LYS A 186 3.64 -0.04 -28.41
CA LYS A 186 3.21 -1.05 -29.39
C LYS A 186 4.39 -1.90 -29.88
N PHE A 187 5.53 -1.27 -30.17
CA PHE A 187 6.77 -1.94 -30.53
C PHE A 187 7.27 -2.86 -29.40
N LEU A 188 7.31 -2.36 -28.17
CA LEU A 188 7.69 -3.16 -26.99
C LEU A 188 6.71 -4.32 -26.75
N GLN A 189 5.41 -4.12 -26.97
CA GLN A 189 4.41 -5.20 -26.91
C GLN A 189 4.68 -6.29 -27.94
N ASP A 190 4.98 -5.92 -29.19
CA ASP A 190 5.31 -6.88 -30.25
C ASP A 190 6.62 -7.62 -29.95
N GLU A 191 7.60 -6.95 -29.36
CA GLU A 191 8.88 -7.56 -28.99
C GLU A 191 8.75 -8.50 -27.79
N ILE A 192 7.96 -8.13 -26.78
CA ILE A 192 7.57 -9.01 -25.66
C ILE A 192 6.83 -10.25 -26.17
N SER A 193 5.93 -10.08 -27.14
CA SER A 193 5.17 -11.18 -27.76
C SER A 193 6.08 -12.17 -28.49
N LYS A 194 7.07 -11.66 -29.24
CA LYS A 194 8.10 -12.47 -29.90
C LYS A 194 8.99 -13.20 -28.88
N LEU A 195 9.44 -12.50 -27.83
CA LEU A 195 10.24 -13.09 -26.76
C LEU A 195 9.49 -14.20 -26.01
N ASN A 196 8.20 -14.00 -25.72
CA ASN A 196 7.37 -15.02 -25.08
C ASN A 196 7.21 -16.27 -25.95
N LYS A 197 7.05 -16.09 -27.28
CA LYS A 197 6.94 -17.21 -28.23
C LYS A 197 8.26 -17.97 -28.38
N ILE A 198 9.39 -17.26 -28.41
CA ILE A 198 10.73 -17.88 -28.41
C ILE A 198 10.98 -18.61 -27.08
N LYS A 199 10.57 -18.04 -25.96
CA LYS A 199 10.71 -18.65 -24.64
C LYS A 199 9.87 -19.92 -24.52
N SER A 200 8.62 -19.93 -24.99
CA SER A 200 7.78 -21.13 -24.95
C SER A 200 8.32 -22.25 -25.84
N LEU A 201 8.79 -21.92 -27.05
CA LEU A 201 9.39 -22.90 -27.97
C LEU A 201 10.68 -23.50 -27.39
N LYS A 202 11.60 -22.66 -26.91
CA LYS A 202 12.85 -23.13 -26.28
C LYS A 202 12.62 -23.94 -25.01
N VAL A 203 11.61 -23.59 -24.20
CA VAL A 203 11.26 -24.39 -23.01
C VAL A 203 10.70 -25.74 -23.42
N SER A 204 9.88 -25.82 -24.46
CA SER A 204 9.34 -27.08 -24.98
C SER A 204 10.45 -27.99 -25.53
N GLU A 205 11.31 -27.46 -26.41
CA GLU A 205 12.45 -28.20 -26.97
C GLU A 205 13.43 -28.67 -25.89
N ASN A 206 13.75 -27.82 -24.91
CA ASN A 206 14.60 -28.20 -23.80
C ASN A 206 13.96 -29.25 -22.88
N PHE A 207 12.63 -29.26 -22.75
CA PHE A 207 11.91 -30.24 -21.94
C PHE A 207 11.85 -31.61 -22.63
N GLU A 208 11.60 -31.64 -23.94
CA GLU A 208 11.63 -32.87 -24.74
C GLU A 208 13.04 -33.49 -24.79
N THR A 209 14.06 -32.68 -25.06
CA THR A 209 15.45 -33.15 -25.06
C THR A 209 15.89 -33.67 -23.69
N PHE A 210 15.50 -32.99 -22.60
CA PHE A 210 15.78 -33.46 -21.24
C PHE A 210 15.09 -34.79 -20.93
N ASN A 211 13.83 -34.98 -21.32
CA ASN A 211 13.12 -36.23 -21.10
C ASN A 211 13.73 -37.38 -21.89
N ASN A 212 14.13 -37.15 -23.15
CA ASN A 212 14.78 -38.16 -23.97
C ASN A 212 16.13 -38.59 -23.36
N LEU A 213 16.96 -37.63 -22.95
CA LEU A 213 18.23 -37.90 -22.25
C LEU A 213 18.01 -38.67 -20.94
N LYS A 214 16.95 -38.33 -20.19
CA LYS A 214 16.60 -39.03 -18.96
C LYS A 214 16.20 -40.48 -19.23
N GLU A 215 15.36 -40.74 -20.23
CA GLU A 215 14.97 -42.09 -20.61
C GLU A 215 16.15 -42.94 -21.09
N GLU A 216 17.08 -42.34 -21.85
CA GLU A 216 18.30 -43.01 -22.30
C GLU A 216 19.20 -43.39 -21.13
N LEU A 217 19.41 -42.45 -20.20
CA LEU A 217 20.19 -42.68 -18.98
C LEU A 217 19.55 -43.74 -18.07
N ASP A 218 18.23 -43.69 -17.88
CA ASP A 218 17.50 -44.67 -17.08
C ASP A 218 17.63 -46.08 -17.70
N LYS A 219 17.54 -46.21 -19.03
CA LYS A 219 17.79 -47.48 -19.73
C LYS A 219 19.21 -47.98 -19.54
N GLU A 220 20.21 -47.11 -19.69
CA GLU A 220 21.62 -47.47 -19.51
C GLU A 220 21.90 -47.96 -18.08
N ILE A 221 21.37 -47.26 -17.07
CA ILE A 221 21.45 -47.66 -15.65
C ILE A 221 20.81 -49.03 -15.42
N ILE A 222 19.63 -49.30 -16.00
CA ILE A 222 18.97 -50.62 -15.87
C ILE A 222 19.85 -51.71 -16.49
N THR A 223 20.35 -51.50 -17.71
CA THR A 223 21.18 -52.50 -18.40
C THR A 223 22.49 -52.81 -17.67
N GLU A 224 23.19 -51.80 -17.13
CA GLU A 224 24.41 -52.05 -16.35
C GLU A 224 24.10 -52.69 -14.99
N ASN A 225 22.97 -52.35 -14.34
CA ASN A 225 22.55 -53.05 -13.12
C ASN A 225 22.28 -54.54 -13.37
N GLU A 226 21.61 -54.88 -14.47
CA GLU A 226 21.39 -56.28 -14.87
C GLU A 226 22.71 -56.98 -15.19
N ARG A 227 23.63 -56.31 -15.89
CA ARG A 227 24.96 -56.83 -16.21
C ARG A 227 25.79 -57.12 -14.96
N LEU A 228 25.79 -56.20 -13.98
CA LEU A 228 26.47 -56.37 -12.70
C LEU A 228 25.85 -57.51 -11.89
N LYS A 229 24.52 -57.62 -11.88
CA LYS A 229 23.80 -58.71 -11.21
C LYS A 229 24.17 -60.07 -11.78
N ASN A 230 24.24 -60.20 -13.11
CA ASN A 230 24.65 -61.43 -13.78
C ASN A 230 26.12 -61.78 -13.45
N LYS A 231 27.03 -60.80 -13.48
CA LYS A 231 28.43 -61.03 -13.06
C LYS A 231 28.55 -61.50 -11.62
N PHE A 232 27.75 -60.94 -10.70
CA PHE A 232 27.75 -61.36 -9.30
C PHE A 232 27.28 -62.81 -9.15
N GLN A 233 26.22 -63.19 -9.88
CA GLN A 233 25.70 -64.55 -9.91
C GLN A 233 26.74 -65.54 -10.47
N ASP A 234 27.45 -65.18 -11.53
CA ASP A 234 28.53 -66.00 -12.10
C ASP A 234 29.70 -66.20 -11.13
N GLN A 235 30.08 -65.14 -10.40
CA GLN A 235 31.11 -65.21 -9.36
C GLN A 235 30.69 -66.12 -8.21
N GLU A 236 29.43 -66.06 -7.79
CA GLU A 236 28.88 -66.91 -6.72
C GLU A 236 28.89 -68.39 -7.10
N ILE A 237 28.49 -68.72 -8.34
CA ILE A 237 28.58 -70.07 -8.89
C ILE A 237 30.05 -70.54 -8.93
N THR A 238 30.96 -69.68 -9.35
CA THR A 238 32.40 -70.00 -9.44
C THR A 238 33.00 -70.28 -8.05
N ILE A 239 32.64 -69.49 -7.04
CA ILE A 239 33.05 -69.73 -5.64
C ILE A 239 32.57 -71.10 -5.16
N ASN A 240 31.30 -71.44 -5.42
CA ASN A 240 30.74 -72.71 -4.98
C ASN A 240 31.43 -73.90 -5.65
N ARG A 241 31.76 -73.80 -6.95
CA ARG A 241 32.56 -74.80 -7.67
C ARG A 241 33.98 -74.94 -7.10
N LEU A 242 34.65 -73.81 -6.83
CA LEU A 242 35.99 -73.83 -6.25
C LEU A 242 36.00 -74.39 -4.82
N ARG A 243 34.94 -74.15 -4.02
CA ARG A 243 34.77 -74.79 -2.70
C ARG A 243 34.64 -76.30 -2.84
N ALA A 244 33.73 -76.77 -3.69
CA ALA A 244 33.52 -78.20 -3.90
C ALA A 244 34.81 -78.91 -4.35
N HIS A 245 35.53 -78.33 -5.31
CA HIS A 245 36.81 -78.89 -5.79
C HIS A 245 37.90 -78.87 -4.71
N ARG A 246 37.97 -77.83 -3.88
CA ARG A 246 38.89 -77.78 -2.73
C ARG A 246 38.58 -78.88 -1.72
N ASP A 247 37.29 -79.08 -1.43
CA ASP A 247 36.83 -80.05 -0.43
C ASP A 247 37.05 -81.48 -0.95
N GLU A 248 36.83 -81.71 -2.25
CA GLU A 248 37.15 -82.98 -2.93
C GLU A 248 38.64 -83.31 -2.86
N LEU A 249 39.53 -82.39 -3.25
CA LEU A 249 40.97 -82.59 -3.14
C LEU A 249 41.42 -82.80 -1.68
N SER A 250 40.77 -82.12 -0.73
CA SER A 250 41.05 -82.31 0.69
C SER A 250 40.68 -83.71 1.16
N SER A 251 39.53 -84.22 0.73
CA SER A 251 39.10 -85.59 1.00
C SER A 251 40.02 -86.62 0.35
N GLN A 252 40.45 -86.40 -0.90
CA GLN A 252 41.41 -87.29 -1.58
C GLN A 252 42.76 -87.35 -0.84
N ILE A 253 43.28 -86.21 -0.36
CA ILE A 253 44.50 -86.18 0.46
C ILE A 253 44.30 -86.97 1.76
N GLU A 254 43.14 -86.86 2.39
CA GLU A 254 42.85 -87.56 3.65
C GLU A 254 42.73 -89.07 3.45
N ILE A 255 42.09 -89.52 2.36
CA ILE A 255 42.01 -90.94 1.97
C ILE A 255 43.41 -91.49 1.69
N ILE A 256 44.21 -90.82 0.85
CA ILE A 256 45.54 -91.31 0.48
C ILE A 256 46.47 -91.33 1.70
N LYS A 257 46.35 -90.36 2.63
CA LYS A 257 47.07 -90.40 3.91
C LYS A 257 46.67 -91.60 4.77
N GLN A 258 45.38 -91.93 4.83
CA GLN A 258 44.90 -93.12 5.54
C GLN A 258 45.37 -94.43 4.89
N GLU A 259 45.44 -94.48 3.55
CA GLU A 259 46.03 -95.61 2.81
C GLU A 259 47.53 -95.76 3.06
N LEU A 260 48.25 -94.64 3.25
CA LEU A 260 49.67 -94.63 3.60
C LEU A 260 49.91 -95.09 5.05
N ASP A 261 48.97 -94.75 5.94
CA ASP A 261 48.94 -95.16 7.34
C ASP A 261 48.34 -96.57 7.55
N ASN A 262 48.01 -97.31 6.48
CA ASN A 262 47.26 -98.55 6.55
C ASN A 262 47.92 -99.55 7.52
N LYS A 263 47.31 -99.67 8.71
CA LYS A 263 47.88 -100.39 9.85
C LYS A 263 47.88 -101.90 9.62
N GLU A 264 46.99 -102.41 8.77
CA GLU A 264 46.89 -103.84 8.48
C GLU A 264 48.10 -104.35 7.70
N THR A 265 48.57 -103.66 6.66
CA THR A 265 49.76 -104.07 5.92
C THR A 265 51.03 -103.98 6.76
N ASN A 266 51.16 -102.92 7.58
CA ASN A 266 52.25 -102.80 8.54
C ASN A 266 52.20 -103.91 9.61
N LYS A 267 51.00 -104.29 10.06
CA LYS A 267 50.80 -105.38 11.02
C LYS A 267 51.08 -106.76 10.40
N SER A 268 50.61 -107.03 9.18
CA SER A 268 50.92 -108.27 8.47
C SER A 268 52.41 -108.42 8.16
N LEU A 269 53.13 -107.32 7.91
CA LEU A 269 54.59 -107.33 7.72
C LEU A 269 55.32 -107.63 9.04
N LEU A 270 54.84 -107.09 10.17
CA LEU A 270 55.34 -107.43 11.51
C LEU A 270 55.07 -108.91 11.86
N ASP A 271 53.88 -109.40 11.57
CA ASP A 271 53.48 -110.79 11.81
C ASP A 271 54.35 -111.75 10.97
N LEU A 272 54.54 -111.45 9.68
CA LEU A 272 55.40 -112.23 8.76
C LEU A 272 56.87 -112.20 9.18
N ASN A 273 57.40 -111.06 9.64
CA ASN A 273 58.74 -110.98 10.20
C ASN A 273 58.86 -111.83 11.48
N SER A 274 57.81 -111.88 12.31
CA SER A 274 57.81 -112.75 13.49
C SER A 274 57.83 -114.24 13.11
N GLU A 275 57.10 -114.61 12.06
CA GLU A 275 57.03 -115.97 11.51
C GLU A 275 58.38 -116.39 10.90
N LEU A 276 58.98 -115.51 10.10
CA LEU A 276 60.32 -115.69 9.51
C LEU A 276 61.39 -115.84 10.59
N ASN A 277 61.36 -115.01 11.64
CA ASN A 277 62.30 -115.12 12.75
C ASN A 277 62.16 -116.47 13.48
N LYS A 278 60.94 -116.92 13.74
CA LYS A 278 60.70 -118.26 14.32
C LYS A 278 61.20 -119.39 13.40
N ARG A 279 61.07 -119.23 12.09
CA ARG A 279 61.53 -120.22 11.10
C ARG A 279 63.05 -120.27 10.98
N ILE A 280 63.71 -119.11 10.99
CA ILE A 280 65.18 -118.98 11.07
C ILE A 280 65.69 -119.68 12.33
N GLU A 281 65.05 -119.44 13.48
CA GLU A 281 65.42 -120.03 14.77
C GLU A 281 65.28 -121.57 14.76
N GLN A 282 64.28 -122.11 14.06
CA GLN A 282 64.08 -123.55 13.86
C GLN A 282 65.12 -124.18 12.91
N LEU A 283 65.54 -123.47 11.87
CA LEU A 283 66.49 -123.92 10.85
C LEU A 283 67.96 -123.80 11.29
N THR A 284 68.25 -123.07 12.37
CA THR A 284 69.59 -123.06 13.03
C THR A 284 69.97 -124.38 13.71
N LYS A 285 69.13 -125.42 13.67
CA LYS A 285 69.47 -126.77 14.13
C LYS A 285 70.09 -127.58 12.97
N PRO A 286 71.19 -128.32 13.17
CA PRO A 286 71.92 -128.96 12.08
C PRO A 286 71.07 -130.03 11.37
N GLN A 287 70.85 -129.86 10.07
CA GLN A 287 70.24 -130.86 9.17
C GLN A 287 71.13 -131.08 7.94
N SER A 288 70.98 -132.25 7.29
CA SER A 288 71.96 -132.93 6.46
C SER A 288 71.96 -132.61 4.95
N ASP A 289 71.28 -131.56 4.48
CA ASP A 289 71.28 -131.16 3.07
C ASP A 289 71.49 -129.64 2.92
N GLU A 290 72.75 -129.19 3.03
CA GLU A 290 73.12 -127.77 3.06
C GLU A 290 72.82 -127.03 1.73
N ASN A 291 72.91 -127.70 0.56
CA ASN A 291 72.79 -127.02 -0.74
C ASN A 291 71.35 -126.70 -1.15
N GLU A 292 70.38 -127.57 -0.82
CA GLU A 292 68.96 -127.36 -1.16
C GLU A 292 68.36 -126.26 -0.26
N VAL A 293 68.74 -126.27 1.02
CA VAL A 293 68.35 -125.25 2.01
C VAL A 293 68.89 -123.85 1.65
N ILE A 294 70.13 -123.75 1.18
CA ILE A 294 70.70 -122.46 0.73
C ILE A 294 69.93 -121.91 -0.48
N GLN A 295 69.52 -122.76 -1.42
CA GLN A 295 68.72 -122.33 -2.58
C GLN A 295 67.32 -121.86 -2.19
N GLU A 296 66.64 -122.54 -1.26
CA GLU A 296 65.34 -122.11 -0.74
C GLU A 296 65.45 -120.77 0.01
N ILE A 297 66.48 -120.59 0.82
CA ILE A 297 66.76 -119.33 1.52
C ILE A 297 67.05 -118.21 0.52
N GLU A 298 67.86 -118.46 -0.51
CA GLU A 298 68.16 -117.49 -1.56
C GLU A 298 66.89 -117.10 -2.34
N GLN A 299 66.01 -118.05 -2.64
CA GLN A 299 64.70 -117.80 -3.25
C GLN A 299 63.78 -116.97 -2.34
N ALA A 300 63.71 -117.28 -1.06
CA ALA A 300 62.91 -116.53 -0.08
C ALA A 300 63.42 -115.08 0.08
N PHE A 301 64.74 -114.88 0.11
CA PHE A 301 65.34 -113.54 0.13
C PHE A 301 65.09 -112.78 -1.17
N LYS A 302 65.17 -113.43 -2.34
CA LYS A 302 64.81 -112.81 -3.62
C LYS A 302 63.35 -112.39 -3.63
N GLN A 303 62.42 -113.26 -3.23
CA GLN A 303 61.00 -112.95 -3.15
C GLN A 303 60.71 -111.80 -2.17
N THR A 304 61.35 -111.79 -1.00
CA THR A 304 61.18 -110.72 -0.01
C THR A 304 61.75 -109.40 -0.51
N ARG A 305 62.91 -109.43 -1.19
CA ARG A 305 63.49 -108.24 -1.82
C ARG A 305 62.60 -107.72 -2.93
N ASP A 306 62.07 -108.57 -3.79
CA ASP A 306 61.21 -108.17 -4.90
C ASP A 306 59.87 -107.62 -4.39
N LEU A 307 59.30 -108.21 -3.33
CA LEU A 307 58.13 -107.67 -2.62
C LEU A 307 58.44 -106.31 -1.96
N TYR A 308 59.61 -106.17 -1.34
CA TYR A 308 60.03 -104.92 -0.71
C TYR A 308 60.26 -103.80 -1.74
N LEU A 309 60.94 -104.11 -2.86
CA LEU A 309 61.16 -103.16 -3.95
C LEU A 309 59.83 -102.76 -4.62
N SER A 310 58.91 -103.71 -4.82
CA SER A 310 57.56 -103.44 -5.31
C SER A 310 56.78 -102.53 -4.37
N ASN A 311 56.81 -102.80 -3.05
CA ASN A 311 56.19 -101.95 -2.04
C ASN A 311 56.83 -100.56 -1.93
N LEU A 312 58.15 -100.47 -2.06
CA LEU A 312 58.88 -99.19 -2.07
C LEU A 312 58.48 -98.37 -3.31
N SER A 313 58.40 -99.01 -4.48
CA SER A 313 57.93 -98.36 -5.72
C SER A 313 56.50 -97.84 -5.55
N ASN A 314 55.60 -98.66 -5.00
CA ASN A 314 54.21 -98.24 -4.74
C ASN A 314 54.13 -97.07 -3.77
N LYS A 315 54.95 -97.04 -2.71
CA LYS A 315 55.01 -95.90 -1.78
C LYS A 315 55.51 -94.63 -2.45
N VAL A 316 56.55 -94.72 -3.27
CA VAL A 316 57.07 -93.58 -4.05
C VAL A 316 56.01 -93.04 -5.03
N ASP A 317 55.24 -93.92 -5.68
CA ASP A 317 54.16 -93.52 -6.59
C ASP A 317 53.00 -92.84 -5.84
N ILE A 318 52.65 -93.34 -4.65
CA ILE A 318 51.62 -92.73 -3.78
C ILE A 318 52.09 -91.36 -3.28
N ASP A 319 53.35 -91.22 -2.85
CA ASP A 319 53.93 -89.94 -2.42
C ASP A 319 53.97 -88.92 -3.57
N GLY A 320 54.31 -89.36 -4.78
CA GLY A 320 54.24 -88.52 -5.98
C GLY A 320 52.82 -88.00 -6.27
N LYS A 321 51.81 -88.86 -6.16
CA LYS A 321 50.39 -88.47 -6.30
C LYS A 321 49.97 -87.51 -5.19
N LEU A 322 50.36 -87.76 -3.94
CA LEU A 322 50.10 -86.85 -2.81
C LEU A 322 50.67 -85.46 -3.04
N GLN A 323 51.89 -85.35 -3.56
CA GLN A 323 52.49 -84.06 -3.88
C GLN A 323 51.72 -83.31 -4.96
N ILE A 324 51.32 -83.99 -6.04
CA ILE A 324 50.54 -83.38 -7.13
C ILE A 324 49.19 -82.87 -6.61
N ILE A 325 48.42 -83.71 -5.91
CA ILE A 325 47.10 -83.34 -5.35
C ILE A 325 47.25 -82.22 -4.30
N SER A 326 48.33 -82.21 -3.50
CA SER A 326 48.63 -81.14 -2.55
C SER A 326 48.90 -79.80 -3.25
N ILE A 327 49.66 -79.80 -4.34
CA ILE A 327 49.90 -78.61 -5.16
C ILE A 327 48.61 -78.10 -5.82
N GLU A 328 47.76 -79.00 -6.30
CA GLU A 328 46.45 -78.63 -6.87
C GLU A 328 45.51 -78.05 -5.82
N LYS A 329 45.51 -78.60 -4.60
CA LYS A 329 44.73 -78.08 -3.48
C LYS A 329 45.16 -76.65 -3.12
N THR A 330 46.47 -76.42 -2.95
CA THR A 330 46.98 -75.08 -2.61
C THR A 330 46.67 -74.04 -3.71
N LYS A 331 46.74 -74.43 -4.99
CA LYS A 331 46.30 -73.58 -6.11
C LYS A 331 44.80 -73.28 -6.06
N ALA A 332 43.96 -74.29 -5.79
CA ALA A 332 42.52 -74.12 -5.65
C ALA A 332 42.16 -73.23 -4.46
N GLU A 333 42.82 -73.41 -3.31
CA GLU A 333 42.67 -72.57 -2.11
C GLU A 333 43.07 -71.12 -2.37
N SER A 334 44.22 -70.88 -3.00
CA SER A 334 44.66 -69.54 -3.35
C SER A 334 43.66 -68.81 -4.26
N LYS A 335 43.11 -69.51 -5.26
CA LYS A 335 42.07 -68.94 -6.14
C LYS A 335 40.78 -68.68 -5.38
N TYR A 336 40.35 -69.63 -4.55
CA TYR A 336 39.16 -69.48 -3.70
C TYR A 336 39.26 -68.24 -2.80
N PHE A 337 40.38 -68.06 -2.08
CA PHE A 337 40.56 -66.90 -1.21
C PHE A 337 40.66 -65.57 -1.97
N ALA A 338 41.27 -65.57 -3.17
CA ALA A 338 41.31 -64.38 -4.01
C ALA A 338 39.92 -63.93 -4.46
N VAL A 339 39.09 -64.87 -4.94
CA VAL A 339 37.71 -64.58 -5.37
C VAL A 339 36.83 -64.19 -4.17
N MET A 340 36.99 -64.85 -3.02
CA MET A 340 36.28 -64.49 -1.79
C MET A 340 36.58 -63.06 -1.32
N ARG A 341 37.84 -62.63 -1.34
CA ARG A 341 38.21 -61.24 -1.00
C ARG A 341 37.58 -60.23 -1.95
N SER A 342 37.59 -60.52 -3.26
CA SER A 342 36.95 -59.66 -4.27
C SER A 342 35.43 -59.57 -4.06
N MET A 343 34.79 -60.69 -3.71
CA MET A 343 33.34 -60.72 -3.44
C MET A 343 33.01 -59.93 -2.17
N GLU A 344 33.82 -60.03 -1.11
CA GLU A 344 33.61 -59.28 0.14
C GLU A 344 33.76 -57.76 -0.09
N ALA A 345 34.74 -57.36 -0.89
CA ALA A 345 34.91 -55.96 -1.30
C ALA A 345 33.70 -55.45 -2.10
N ALA A 346 33.20 -56.23 -3.07
CA ALA A 346 32.02 -55.88 -3.86
C ALA A 346 30.74 -55.79 -2.99
N LYS A 347 30.60 -56.66 -1.97
CA LYS A 347 29.48 -56.61 -1.02
C LYS A 347 29.47 -55.33 -0.19
N GLU A 348 30.63 -54.90 0.29
CA GLU A 348 30.73 -53.64 1.05
C GLU A 348 30.46 -52.43 0.16
N GLU A 349 30.94 -52.44 -1.09
CA GLU A 349 30.62 -51.40 -2.08
C GLU A 349 29.11 -51.32 -2.37
N ILE A 350 28.44 -52.47 -2.56
CA ILE A 350 26.97 -52.53 -2.71
C ILE A 350 26.26 -51.94 -1.50
N LYS A 351 26.75 -52.21 -0.28
CA LYS A 351 26.16 -51.68 0.95
C LYS A 351 26.30 -50.15 1.02
N ILE A 352 27.46 -49.61 0.67
CA ILE A 352 27.70 -48.17 0.59
C ILE A 352 26.80 -47.53 -0.48
N LEU A 353 26.74 -48.12 -1.67
CA LEU A 353 25.89 -47.63 -2.77
C LEU A 353 24.40 -47.65 -2.40
N LYS A 354 23.93 -48.69 -1.69
CA LYS A 354 22.55 -48.75 -1.18
C LYS A 354 22.26 -47.62 -0.18
N LEU A 355 23.20 -47.34 0.73
CA LEU A 355 23.05 -46.23 1.68
C LEU A 355 23.04 -44.87 0.95
N GLN A 356 23.92 -44.69 -0.04
CA GLN A 356 23.96 -43.48 -0.86
C GLN A 356 22.67 -43.29 -1.66
N ASN A 357 22.14 -44.35 -2.26
CA ASN A 357 20.88 -44.31 -3.00
C ASN A 357 19.68 -43.99 -2.08
N SER A 358 19.66 -44.53 -0.86
CA SER A 358 18.66 -44.18 0.14
C SER A 358 18.68 -42.69 0.49
N LYS A 359 19.86 -42.11 0.70
CA LYS A 359 20.01 -40.67 0.97
C LYS A 359 19.62 -39.83 -0.24
N GLN A 360 19.98 -40.26 -1.45
CA GLN A 360 19.59 -39.57 -2.68
C GLN A 360 18.08 -39.59 -2.89
N ASN A 361 17.41 -40.70 -2.57
CA ASN A 361 15.95 -40.79 -2.61
C ASN A 361 15.28 -39.84 -1.61
N GLU A 362 15.80 -39.73 -0.38
CA GLU A 362 15.31 -38.75 0.60
C GLU A 362 15.50 -37.30 0.12
N PHE A 363 16.63 -37.01 -0.54
CA PHE A 363 16.86 -35.70 -1.14
C PHE A 363 15.87 -35.42 -2.28
N ASN A 364 15.60 -36.43 -3.13
CA ASN A 364 14.62 -36.34 -4.20
C ASN A 364 13.21 -36.11 -3.67
N THR A 365 12.78 -36.82 -2.62
CA THR A 365 11.47 -36.58 -2.00
C THR A 365 11.36 -35.15 -1.47
N ASN A 366 12.40 -34.67 -0.77
CA ASN A 366 12.46 -33.28 -0.28
C ASN A 366 12.38 -32.25 -1.41
N LEU A 367 13.10 -32.49 -2.52
CA LEU A 367 13.04 -31.64 -3.72
C LEU A 367 11.65 -31.65 -4.37
N THR A 368 11.00 -32.82 -4.46
CA THR A 368 9.65 -32.92 -5.03
C THR A 368 8.61 -32.21 -4.18
N GLU A 369 8.70 -32.29 -2.84
CA GLU A 369 7.85 -31.54 -1.93
C GLU A 369 8.08 -30.03 -2.03
N LEU A 370 9.34 -29.59 -2.11
CA LEU A 370 9.68 -28.18 -2.30
C LEU A 370 9.14 -27.66 -3.64
N ASN A 371 9.28 -28.42 -4.72
CA ASN A 371 8.71 -28.09 -6.03
C ASN A 371 7.18 -28.02 -5.98
N SER A 372 6.52 -28.93 -5.27
CA SER A 372 5.07 -28.88 -5.06
C SER A 372 4.63 -27.60 -4.34
N LYS A 373 5.33 -27.23 -3.26
CA LYS A 373 5.09 -25.98 -2.51
C LYS A 373 5.32 -24.74 -3.38
N LEU A 374 6.40 -24.72 -4.17
CA LEU A 374 6.70 -23.63 -5.11
C LEU A 374 5.63 -23.51 -6.19
N ASN A 375 5.19 -24.63 -6.78
CA ASN A 375 4.13 -24.65 -7.78
C ASN A 375 2.80 -24.15 -7.22
N LEU A 376 2.46 -24.49 -5.97
CA LEU A 376 1.28 -23.95 -5.30
C LEU A 376 1.39 -22.43 -5.13
N LYS A 377 2.55 -21.93 -4.71
CA LYS A 377 2.81 -20.49 -4.58
C LYS A 377 2.71 -19.76 -5.92
N VAL A 378 3.24 -20.34 -7.00
CA VAL A 378 3.11 -19.80 -8.35
C VAL A 378 1.65 -19.76 -8.80
N LYS A 379 0.87 -20.82 -8.55
CA LYS A 379 -0.57 -20.83 -8.84
C LYS A 379 -1.31 -19.71 -8.11
N ASN A 380 -1.07 -19.56 -6.80
CA ASN A 380 -1.70 -18.51 -5.99
C ASN A 380 -1.31 -17.10 -6.45
N LEU A 381 -0.05 -16.87 -6.79
CA LEU A 381 0.39 -15.58 -7.33
C LEU A 381 -0.23 -15.30 -8.71
N THR A 382 -0.42 -16.34 -9.53
CA THR A 382 -1.03 -16.22 -10.85
C THR A 382 -2.52 -15.88 -10.72
N THR A 383 -3.25 -16.51 -9.80
CA THR A 383 -4.66 -16.18 -9.54
C THR A 383 -4.81 -14.77 -9.00
N GLN A 384 -3.99 -14.37 -8.02
CA GLN A 384 -3.97 -12.99 -7.51
C GLN A 384 -3.69 -11.97 -8.63
N LEU A 385 -2.72 -12.23 -9.50
CA LEU A 385 -2.45 -11.35 -10.64
C LEU A 385 -3.64 -11.23 -11.59
N SER A 386 -4.36 -12.33 -11.84
CA SER A 386 -5.57 -12.30 -12.68
C SER A 386 -6.71 -11.50 -12.05
N GLU A 387 -6.89 -11.60 -10.73
CA GLU A 387 -7.88 -10.82 -9.98
C GLU A 387 -7.54 -9.32 -10.01
N TYR A 388 -6.27 -8.97 -9.75
CA TYR A 388 -5.80 -7.59 -9.87
C TYR A 388 -5.97 -7.03 -11.29
N GLN A 389 -5.74 -7.85 -12.32
CA GLN A 389 -5.98 -7.45 -13.70
C GLN A 389 -7.46 -7.16 -13.96
N GLN A 390 -8.37 -7.99 -13.46
CA GLN A 390 -9.81 -7.74 -13.58
C GLN A 390 -10.25 -6.49 -12.84
N ILE A 391 -9.79 -6.29 -11.59
CA ILE A 391 -10.07 -5.07 -10.81
C ILE A 391 -9.58 -3.83 -11.57
N ASN A 392 -8.39 -3.88 -12.15
CA ASN A 392 -7.84 -2.74 -12.91
C ASN A 392 -8.65 -2.45 -14.18
N ILE A 393 -9.17 -3.48 -14.86
CA ILE A 393 -10.07 -3.30 -16.00
C ILE A 393 -11.39 -2.64 -15.55
N ASN A 394 -11.97 -3.10 -14.44
CA ASN A 394 -13.21 -2.54 -13.89
C ASN A 394 -13.03 -1.08 -13.49
N ASN A 395 -11.97 -0.76 -12.74
CA ASN A 395 -11.65 0.62 -12.34
C ASN A 395 -11.43 1.52 -13.56
N LYS A 396 -10.76 1.04 -14.61
CA LYS A 396 -10.62 1.80 -15.87
C LYS A 396 -11.96 2.09 -16.53
N ASN A 397 -12.90 1.15 -16.49
CA ASN A 397 -14.23 1.34 -17.04
C ASN A 397 -15.05 2.33 -16.19
N GLU A 398 -14.95 2.27 -14.86
CA GLU A 398 -15.59 3.25 -13.98
C GLU A 398 -15.04 4.66 -14.19
N VAL A 399 -13.71 4.81 -14.29
CA VAL A 399 -13.08 6.10 -14.60
C VAL A 399 -13.53 6.63 -15.95
N LYS A 400 -13.72 5.77 -16.96
CA LYS A 400 -14.28 6.20 -18.25
C LYS A 400 -15.71 6.74 -18.10
N LYS A 401 -16.59 6.03 -17.40
CA LYS A 401 -17.96 6.48 -17.15
C LYS A 401 -18.00 7.82 -16.42
N VAL A 402 -17.23 7.95 -15.34
CA VAL A 402 -17.17 9.22 -14.58
C VAL A 402 -16.65 10.38 -15.45
N ASN A 403 -15.71 10.12 -16.37
CA ASN A 403 -15.26 11.15 -17.31
C ASN A 403 -16.32 11.49 -18.36
N GLU A 404 -17.10 10.52 -18.83
CA GLU A 404 -18.24 10.76 -19.74
C GLU A 404 -19.30 11.62 -19.05
N ASP A 405 -19.70 11.27 -17.81
CA ASP A 405 -20.64 12.05 -17.00
C ASP A 405 -20.12 13.48 -16.74
N LEU A 406 -18.81 13.62 -16.49
CA LEU A 406 -18.19 14.92 -16.22
C LEU A 406 -18.15 15.82 -17.46
N GLU A 407 -17.99 15.25 -18.66
CA GLU A 407 -18.14 16.01 -19.91
C GLU A 407 -19.60 16.42 -20.15
N GLU A 408 -20.57 15.55 -19.86
CA GLU A 408 -22.00 15.89 -19.94
C GLU A 408 -22.34 17.05 -18.98
N PHE A 409 -21.94 16.97 -17.70
CA PHE A 409 -22.15 18.04 -16.73
C PHE A 409 -21.46 19.35 -17.13
N LYS A 410 -20.30 19.31 -17.80
CA LYS A 410 -19.65 20.53 -18.31
C LYS A 410 -20.47 21.20 -19.39
N ILE A 411 -21.01 20.41 -20.32
CA ILE A 411 -21.89 20.91 -21.39
C ILE A 411 -23.13 21.55 -20.77
N ASP A 412 -23.79 20.86 -19.83
CA ASP A 412 -24.96 21.39 -19.14
C ASP A 412 -24.67 22.67 -18.38
N ASN A 413 -23.54 22.75 -17.68
CA ASN A 413 -23.14 23.95 -16.95
C ASN A 413 -22.81 25.13 -17.90
N SER A 414 -22.23 24.85 -19.08
CA SER A 414 -22.04 25.86 -20.12
C SER A 414 -23.38 26.41 -20.62
N ASN A 415 -24.33 25.52 -20.92
CA ASN A 415 -25.68 25.90 -21.36
C ASN A 415 -26.42 26.70 -20.28
N LEU A 416 -26.30 26.30 -19.01
CA LEU A 416 -26.91 27.00 -17.88
C LEU A 416 -26.32 28.40 -17.69
N LYS A 417 -25.01 28.56 -17.87
CA LYS A 417 -24.33 29.86 -17.83
C LYS A 417 -24.79 30.76 -18.97
N GLU A 418 -24.89 30.25 -20.19
CA GLU A 418 -25.39 31.01 -21.34
C GLU A 418 -26.84 31.48 -21.11
N ASN A 419 -27.70 30.59 -20.61
CA ASN A 419 -29.08 30.94 -20.25
C ASN A 419 -29.14 31.99 -19.12
N LEU A 420 -28.27 31.92 -18.12
CA LEU A 420 -28.17 32.92 -17.06
C LEU A 420 -27.71 34.28 -17.62
N GLU A 421 -26.73 34.31 -18.52
CA GLU A 421 -26.30 35.52 -19.21
C GLU A 421 -27.45 36.13 -20.05
N GLU A 422 -28.24 35.29 -20.73
CA GLU A 422 -29.41 35.77 -21.48
C GLU A 422 -30.51 36.33 -20.57
N ILE A 423 -30.81 35.67 -19.44
CA ILE A 423 -31.81 36.15 -18.48
C ILE A 423 -31.34 37.43 -17.79
N THR A 424 -30.07 37.51 -17.40
CA THR A 424 -29.50 38.70 -16.75
C THR A 424 -29.52 39.90 -17.69
N THR A 425 -29.11 39.75 -18.96
CA THR A 425 -29.21 40.83 -19.96
C THR A 425 -30.66 41.27 -20.21
N LYS A 426 -31.62 40.33 -20.28
CA LYS A 426 -33.05 40.65 -20.37
C LYS A 426 -33.54 41.43 -19.15
N ASN A 427 -33.17 41.02 -17.94
CA ASN A 427 -33.52 41.73 -16.71
C ASN A 427 -32.91 43.13 -16.66
N GLU A 428 -31.64 43.30 -17.05
CA GLU A 428 -31.02 44.62 -17.13
C GLU A 428 -31.76 45.55 -18.09
N ASN A 429 -32.19 45.03 -19.24
CA ASN A 429 -32.96 45.79 -20.22
C ASN A 429 -34.37 46.16 -19.69
N LEU A 430 -35.04 45.25 -18.98
CA LEU A 430 -36.31 45.52 -18.31
C LEU A 430 -36.16 46.57 -17.19
N ILE A 431 -35.10 46.50 -16.40
CA ILE A 431 -34.83 47.51 -15.36
C ILE A 431 -34.59 48.88 -16.00
N LYS A 432 -33.81 48.95 -17.09
CA LYS A 432 -33.59 50.20 -17.83
C LYS A 432 -34.90 50.79 -18.35
N SER A 433 -35.76 49.96 -18.94
CA SER A 433 -37.07 50.41 -19.45
C SER A 433 -37.99 50.85 -18.31
N GLU A 434 -38.02 50.13 -17.18
CA GLU A 434 -38.79 50.50 -15.99
C GLU A 434 -38.35 51.86 -15.43
N ILE A 435 -37.04 52.09 -15.31
CA ILE A 435 -36.48 53.39 -14.89
C ILE A 435 -36.90 54.51 -15.84
N GLN A 436 -36.88 54.25 -17.15
CA GLN A 436 -37.27 55.24 -18.15
C GLN A 436 -38.78 55.56 -18.08
N LEU A 437 -39.63 54.54 -17.94
CA LEU A 437 -41.07 54.70 -17.71
C LEU A 437 -41.36 55.50 -16.43
N LYS A 438 -40.70 55.19 -15.31
CA LYS A 438 -40.83 55.94 -14.06
C LYS A 438 -40.46 57.42 -14.23
N LYS A 439 -39.40 57.73 -14.99
CA LYS A 439 -39.02 59.12 -15.30
C LYS A 439 -40.12 59.81 -16.11
N THR A 440 -40.64 59.18 -17.15
CA THR A 440 -41.73 59.74 -17.98
C THR A 440 -42.99 59.98 -17.17
N ILE A 441 -43.39 59.01 -16.32
CA ILE A 441 -44.55 59.15 -15.41
C ILE A 441 -44.36 60.31 -14.46
N ASN A 442 -43.19 60.45 -13.82
CA ASN A 442 -42.91 61.57 -12.94
C ASN A 442 -42.98 62.92 -13.69
N GLN A 443 -42.43 62.98 -14.90
CA GLN A 443 -42.45 64.20 -15.70
C GLN A 443 -43.88 64.59 -16.12
N GLN A 444 -44.68 63.62 -16.56
CA GLN A 444 -46.10 63.82 -16.85
C GLN A 444 -46.88 64.22 -15.59
N SER A 445 -46.56 63.66 -14.42
CA SER A 445 -47.20 64.03 -13.15
C SER A 445 -46.93 65.48 -12.77
N ILE A 446 -45.69 65.95 -12.94
CA ILE A 446 -45.33 67.37 -12.72
C ILE A 446 -46.11 68.26 -13.69
N GLU A 447 -46.17 67.89 -14.97
CA GLU A 447 -46.88 68.66 -16.00
C GLU A 447 -48.40 68.74 -15.70
N ILE A 448 -49.01 67.63 -15.26
CA ILE A 448 -50.40 67.60 -14.80
C ILE A 448 -50.59 68.55 -13.62
N GLN A 449 -49.71 68.52 -12.61
CA GLN A 449 -49.80 69.43 -11.46
C GLN A 449 -49.66 70.90 -11.85
N GLU A 450 -48.80 71.23 -12.82
CA GLU A 450 -48.67 72.59 -13.33
C GLU A 450 -49.92 73.06 -14.08
N LEU A 451 -50.49 72.19 -14.92
CA LEU A 451 -51.74 72.45 -15.63
C LEU A 451 -52.90 72.62 -14.64
N GLU A 452 -52.97 71.81 -13.59
CA GLU A 452 -53.95 71.94 -12.51
C GLU A 452 -53.81 73.26 -11.76
N LYS A 453 -52.58 73.69 -11.42
CA LYS A 453 -52.32 75.00 -10.80
C LYS A 453 -52.80 76.13 -11.71
N LYS A 454 -52.46 76.10 -13.00
CA LYS A 454 -52.91 77.09 -13.99
C LYS A 454 -54.43 77.11 -14.12
N LYS A 455 -55.08 75.94 -14.18
CA LYS A 455 -56.54 75.81 -14.20
C LYS A 455 -57.18 76.42 -12.95
N ASN A 456 -56.65 76.14 -11.77
CA ASN A 456 -57.16 76.69 -10.51
C ASN A 456 -56.97 78.21 -10.43
N GLN A 457 -55.82 78.73 -10.88
CA GLN A 457 -55.58 80.18 -10.96
C GLN A 457 -56.56 80.87 -11.91
N LEU A 458 -56.75 80.32 -13.12
CA LEU A 458 -57.73 80.82 -14.10
C LEU A 458 -59.15 80.75 -13.55
N SER A 459 -59.53 79.65 -12.89
CA SER A 459 -60.83 79.47 -12.25
C SER A 459 -61.06 80.50 -11.15
N ASN A 460 -60.06 80.75 -10.30
CA ASN A 460 -60.13 81.74 -9.22
C ASN A 460 -60.23 83.17 -9.76
N LEU A 461 -59.46 83.50 -10.80
CA LEU A 461 -59.59 84.78 -11.51
C LEU A 461 -61.00 84.94 -12.10
N LEU A 462 -61.49 83.93 -12.80
CA LEU A 462 -62.84 83.93 -13.37
C LEU A 462 -63.92 84.12 -12.30
N ASN A 463 -63.80 83.44 -11.15
CA ASN A 463 -64.70 83.59 -10.02
C ASN A 463 -64.63 85.01 -9.43
N LYS A 464 -63.42 85.58 -9.26
CA LYS A 464 -63.22 86.97 -8.82
C LYS A 464 -63.85 87.98 -9.77
N TYR A 465 -63.81 87.76 -11.09
CA TYR A 465 -64.48 88.62 -12.07
C TYR A 465 -66.00 88.41 -12.12
N LYS A 466 -66.50 87.21 -11.80
CA LYS A 466 -67.94 86.93 -11.72
C LYS A 466 -68.58 87.49 -10.45
N THR A 467 -67.85 87.53 -9.34
CA THR A 467 -68.28 88.19 -8.11
C THR A 467 -67.87 89.66 -8.20
N ASN A 468 -68.77 90.56 -8.62
CA ASN A 468 -68.55 92.03 -8.66
C ASN A 468 -68.11 92.61 -7.30
N ASN A 469 -66.85 92.43 -6.91
CA ASN A 469 -66.26 92.92 -5.68
C ASN A 469 -65.01 93.74 -5.99
N VAL A 470 -65.20 94.78 -6.79
CA VAL A 470 -64.18 95.77 -7.15
C VAL A 470 -63.73 96.56 -5.90
N ASN A 471 -64.60 96.67 -4.88
CA ASN A 471 -64.30 97.45 -3.67
C ASN A 471 -63.28 96.77 -2.74
N GLY A 472 -63.23 95.42 -2.69
CA GLY A 472 -62.24 94.72 -1.86
C GLY A 472 -60.79 94.85 -2.33
N ILE A 473 -60.58 95.11 -3.64
CA ILE A 473 -59.24 95.27 -4.22
C ILE A 473 -58.66 96.66 -3.88
N ILE A 474 -59.52 97.69 -3.83
CA ILE A 474 -59.10 99.06 -3.54
C ILE A 474 -58.72 99.23 -2.06
N GLU A 475 -59.46 98.58 -1.15
CA GLU A 475 -59.18 98.64 0.30
C GLU A 475 -57.86 97.95 0.69
N GLU A 476 -57.53 96.80 0.07
CA GLU A 476 -56.25 96.13 0.32
C GLU A 476 -55.05 96.91 -0.23
N GLU A 477 -55.19 97.54 -1.41
CA GLU A 477 -54.13 98.40 -1.99
C GLU A 477 -53.92 99.68 -1.17
N GLU A 478 -54.99 100.29 -0.64
CA GLU A 478 -54.90 101.51 0.18
C GLU A 478 -54.25 101.22 1.55
N GLN A 479 -54.54 100.08 2.16
CA GLN A 479 -53.87 99.64 3.40
C GLN A 479 -52.38 99.37 3.19
N GLN A 480 -52.01 98.74 2.07
CA GLN A 480 -50.59 98.53 1.71
C GLN A 480 -49.86 99.86 1.47
N LEU A 481 -50.50 100.82 0.79
CA LEU A 481 -49.97 102.18 0.58
C LEU A 481 -49.79 102.95 1.89
N GLN A 482 -50.72 102.81 2.84
CA GLN A 482 -50.64 103.46 4.14
C GLN A 482 -49.51 102.85 5.00
N ALA A 483 -49.31 101.54 4.95
CA ALA A 483 -48.18 100.87 5.61
C ALA A 483 -46.83 101.35 5.04
N LEU A 484 -46.68 101.43 3.71
CA LEU A 484 -45.46 101.93 3.07
C LEU A 484 -45.19 103.41 3.40
N ARG A 485 -46.22 104.26 3.42
CA ARG A 485 -46.09 105.68 3.83
C ARG A 485 -45.65 105.84 5.29
N SER A 486 -46.06 104.93 6.19
CA SER A 486 -45.67 104.97 7.61
C SER A 486 -44.17 104.68 7.81
N ILE A 487 -43.58 103.81 6.98
CA ILE A 487 -42.15 103.46 7.04
C ILE A 487 -41.29 104.66 6.61
N ALA A 488 -41.73 105.42 5.61
CA ALA A 488 -40.93 106.47 5.01
C ALA A 488 -41.01 107.85 5.72
N LYS A 489 -42.02 108.09 6.56
CA LYS A 489 -42.17 109.32 7.35
C LYS A 489 -41.37 109.29 8.66
N CYS A 490 -40.89 110.46 9.09
CA CYS A 490 -40.17 110.65 10.35
C CYS A 490 -41.05 110.25 11.54
N SER A 491 -40.58 109.35 12.39
CA SER A 491 -41.34 108.87 13.56
C SER A 491 -41.50 109.90 14.67
N VAL A 492 -40.77 111.02 14.63
CA VAL A 492 -40.85 112.09 15.64
C VAL A 492 -41.95 113.10 15.32
N CYS A 493 -42.06 113.54 14.06
CA CYS A 493 -43.06 114.53 13.66
C CYS A 493 -44.21 113.98 12.82
N THR A 494 -44.08 112.75 12.30
CA THR A 494 -45.03 112.04 11.40
C THR A 494 -45.51 112.83 10.16
N LYS A 495 -44.88 113.96 9.89
CA LYS A 495 -45.19 114.90 8.81
C LYS A 495 -44.14 114.86 7.71
N ASN A 496 -42.87 114.99 8.09
CA ASN A 496 -41.75 115.06 7.16
C ASN A 496 -41.23 113.67 6.80
N TRP A 497 -40.63 113.54 5.63
CA TRP A 497 -39.92 112.32 5.22
C TRP A 497 -38.63 112.16 6.02
N LYS A 498 -38.18 110.92 6.16
CA LYS A 498 -36.87 110.60 6.71
C LYS A 498 -35.79 111.06 5.72
N ASP A 499 -34.89 111.93 6.14
CA ASP A 499 -33.83 112.52 5.30
C ASP A 499 -32.48 112.65 6.04
N THR A 500 -32.43 112.25 7.32
CA THR A 500 -31.25 112.42 8.18
C THR A 500 -31.07 111.19 9.08
N ALA A 501 -29.94 110.49 8.91
CA ALA A 501 -29.54 109.37 9.74
C ALA A 501 -28.61 109.83 10.87
N ILE A 502 -28.82 109.28 12.06
CA ILE A 502 -27.85 109.40 13.17
C ILE A 502 -26.82 108.27 13.02
N THR A 503 -25.60 108.59 12.61
CA THR A 503 -24.55 107.61 12.27
C THR A 503 -24.20 106.68 13.43
N VAL A 504 -24.28 107.17 14.67
CA VAL A 504 -23.99 106.40 15.89
C VAL A 504 -24.95 105.21 16.10
N CYS A 505 -26.17 105.28 15.57
CA CYS A 505 -27.19 104.26 15.85
C CYS A 505 -28.03 103.82 14.66
N GLY A 506 -27.84 104.39 13.47
CA GLY A 506 -28.54 104.02 12.24
C GLY A 506 -30.01 104.45 12.17
N HIS A 507 -30.57 105.08 13.22
CA HIS A 507 -31.95 105.55 13.17
C HIS A 507 -32.07 106.81 12.31
N VAL A 508 -33.13 106.83 11.50
CA VAL A 508 -33.38 107.89 10.52
C VAL A 508 -34.63 108.69 10.90
N PHE A 509 -34.48 110.01 10.89
CA PHE A 509 -35.52 110.99 11.17
C PHE A 509 -35.46 112.10 10.11
N CYS A 510 -36.29 113.14 10.26
CA CYS A 510 -36.12 114.34 9.45
C CYS A 510 -35.07 115.28 10.07
N SER A 511 -34.43 116.06 9.21
CA SER A 511 -33.42 117.06 9.50
C SER A 511 -33.92 118.05 10.56
N ASN A 512 -35.14 118.56 10.41
CA ASN A 512 -35.76 119.45 11.39
C ASN A 512 -35.80 118.85 12.80
N CYS A 513 -36.25 117.59 12.96
CA CYS A 513 -36.36 116.96 14.28
C CYS A 513 -35.02 116.64 14.92
N THR A 514 -33.99 116.32 14.12
CA THR A 514 -32.64 116.08 14.65
C THR A 514 -31.95 117.38 15.06
N GLN A 515 -32.10 118.45 14.25
CA GLN A 515 -31.57 119.78 14.54
C GLN A 515 -32.26 120.46 15.73
N GLU A 516 -33.59 120.40 15.81
CA GLU A 516 -34.34 120.92 16.97
C GLU A 516 -33.89 120.28 18.29
N ARG A 517 -33.62 118.97 18.27
CA ARG A 517 -33.11 118.26 19.45
C ARG A 517 -31.69 118.70 19.82
N LEU A 518 -30.81 118.91 18.85
CA LEU A 518 -29.47 119.45 19.11
C LEU A 518 -29.54 120.89 19.66
N ALA A 519 -30.42 121.73 19.10
CA ALA A 519 -30.65 123.09 19.57
C ALA A 519 -31.20 123.14 21.01
N ALA A 520 -32.11 122.23 21.36
CA ALA A 520 -32.66 122.05 22.71
C ALA A 520 -31.70 121.34 23.69
N ARG A 521 -30.44 121.07 23.28
CA ARG A 521 -29.44 120.30 24.05
C ARG A 521 -29.85 118.87 24.41
N LEU A 522 -30.85 118.31 23.72
CA LEU A 522 -31.31 116.92 23.85
C LEU A 522 -30.49 116.00 22.94
N ARG A 523 -29.22 115.82 23.28
CA ARG A 523 -28.22 115.05 22.51
C ARG A 523 -28.36 113.53 22.64
N ARG A 524 -29.59 113.00 22.55
CA ARG A 524 -29.91 111.56 22.60
C ARG A 524 -30.93 111.17 21.54
N CYS A 525 -30.70 110.03 20.87
CA CYS A 525 -31.55 109.54 19.79
C CYS A 525 -33.00 109.27 20.28
N PRO A 526 -34.04 109.73 19.56
CA PRO A 526 -35.44 109.49 19.92
C PRO A 526 -35.83 108.00 20.06
N SER A 527 -35.21 107.12 19.27
CA SER A 527 -35.58 105.69 19.22
C SER A 527 -34.78 104.81 20.17
N CYS A 528 -33.48 105.07 20.35
CA CYS A 528 -32.62 104.19 21.15
C CYS A 528 -31.82 104.90 22.25
N ASN A 529 -32.04 106.21 22.43
CA ASN A 529 -31.48 107.02 23.51
C ASN A 529 -29.93 107.09 23.58
N LYS A 530 -29.23 106.62 22.53
CA LYS A 530 -27.78 106.77 22.37
C LYS A 530 -27.41 108.23 22.16
N GLY A 531 -26.31 108.66 22.77
CA GLY A 531 -25.79 110.02 22.63
C GLY A 531 -25.35 110.31 21.19
N PHE A 532 -25.65 111.50 20.68
CA PHE A 532 -25.17 111.94 19.36
C PHE A 532 -24.90 113.45 19.34
N SER A 533 -23.99 113.87 18.47
CA SER A 533 -23.56 115.26 18.26
C SER A 533 -23.91 115.75 16.85
N GLN A 534 -23.60 117.00 16.55
CA GLN A 534 -23.86 117.58 15.22
C GLN A 534 -23.08 116.89 14.10
N ASN A 535 -21.89 116.39 14.40
CA ASN A 535 -21.06 115.67 13.45
C ASN A 535 -21.59 114.26 13.15
N ASP A 536 -22.51 113.76 13.98
CA ASP A 536 -23.11 112.43 13.86
C ASP A 536 -24.41 112.44 13.03
N LEU A 537 -24.77 113.58 12.44
CA LEU A 537 -25.92 113.71 11.56
C LEU A 537 -25.46 113.62 10.10
N LEU A 538 -25.92 112.57 9.42
CA LEU A 538 -25.69 112.36 7.99
C LEU A 538 -27.00 112.57 7.24
N SER A 539 -27.03 113.50 6.28
CA SER A 539 -28.16 113.63 5.39
C SER A 539 -28.20 112.45 4.42
N ILE A 540 -29.38 111.86 4.25
CA ILE A 540 -29.61 110.71 3.36
C ILE A 540 -30.80 110.98 2.44
N HIS A 541 -30.76 110.38 1.25
CA HIS A 541 -31.83 110.42 0.27
C HIS A 541 -32.34 108.98 0.06
N LEU A 542 -33.61 108.73 0.39
CA LEU A 542 -34.25 107.40 0.30
C LEU A 542 -34.84 107.10 -1.07
#